data_AF-A0A8J2U435-F1
#
_entry.id   AF-A0A8J2U435-F1
#
_cell.length_a   1.000
_cell.length_b   1.000
_cell.length_c   1.000
_cell.angle_alpha   90.00
_cell.angle_beta   90.00
_cell.angle_gamma   90.00
#
_symmetry.space_group_name_H-M   'P 1'
#
loop_
_entity.id
_entity.type
_entity.pdbx_description
1 polymer ?
#
loop_
_entity_poly.entity_id
_entity_poly.type
_entity_poly.pdbx_seq_one_letter_code
_entity_poly.pdbx_strand_id
1 'polypeptide(L)' 'MSKAMISRELKASESAVEQMLELLIARGRLKRLSADACSGGCCDSSGVDLYQWQGEQALPLSTSLD' A
#
# COMPACT_ATOMS: atom_id res chain seq x y z
N MET A 1 7.15 2.05 0.26
CA MET A 1 7.73 1.37 1.45
C MET A 1 7.29 -0.08 1.48
N SER A 2 8.06 -0.98 2.10
CA SER A 2 7.70 -2.40 2.26
C SER A 2 6.99 -2.68 3.59
N LYS A 3 6.20 -3.77 3.66
CA LYS A 3 5.45 -4.17 4.88
C LYS A 3 6.36 -4.33 6.11
N ALA A 4 7.51 -4.99 5.94
CA ALA A 4 8.48 -5.22 7.02
C ALA A 4 9.06 -3.90 7.57
N MET A 5 9.31 -2.92 6.71
CA MET A 5 9.79 -1.60 7.13
C MET A 5 8.72 -0.87 7.95
N ILE A 6 7.47 -0.89 7.50
CA ILE A 6 6.33 -0.27 8.19
C ILE A 6 6.10 -0.92 9.56
N SER A 7 6.18 -2.24 9.67
CA SER A 7 6.05 -2.96 10.94
C SER A 7 7.12 -2.55 11.96
N ARG A 8 8.38 -2.41 11.52
CA ARG A 8 9.47 -1.97 12.40
C ARG A 8 9.28 -0.53 12.89
N GLU A 9 8.89 0.38 11.99
CA GLU A 9 8.69 1.79 12.35
C GLU A 9 7.49 1.99 13.29
N LEU A 10 6.38 1.31 13.02
CA LEU A 10 5.16 1.41 13.82
C LEU A 10 5.21 0.56 15.10
N LYS A 11 6.27 -0.24 15.30
CA LYS A 11 6.38 -1.22 16.40
C LYS A 11 5.13 -2.10 16.52
N ALA A 12 4.57 -2.48 15.39
CA ALA A 12 3.33 -3.24 15.29
C ALA A 12 3.60 -4.61 14.65
N SER A 13 2.78 -5.62 14.97
CA SER A 13 2.89 -6.93 14.33
C SER A 13 2.62 -6.82 12.83
N GLU A 14 3.28 -7.66 12.03
CA GLU A 14 3.08 -7.66 10.58
C GLU A 14 1.62 -7.94 10.19
N SER A 15 0.91 -8.76 10.97
CA SER A 15 -0.52 -9.03 10.77
C SER A 15 -1.41 -7.81 11.03
N ALA A 16 -1.08 -6.99 12.02
CA ALA A 16 -1.80 -5.74 12.27
C ALA A 16 -1.53 -4.72 11.17
N VAL A 17 -0.28 -4.65 10.70
CA VAL A 17 0.11 -3.78 9.58
C VAL A 17 -0.57 -4.19 8.27
N GLU A 18 -0.67 -5.49 8.02
CA GLU A 18 -1.37 -6.02 6.85
C GLU A 18 -2.84 -5.59 6.82
N GLN A 19 -3.57 -5.78 7.93
CA GLN A 19 -4.96 -5.33 8.04
C GLN A 19 -5.08 -3.81 7.90
N MET A 20 -4.16 -3.03 8.48
CA MET A 20 -4.15 -1.57 8.34
C MET A 20 -3.94 -1.14 6.88
N LEU A 21 -3.01 -1.78 6.16
CA LEU A 21 -2.74 -1.50 4.76
C LEU A 21 -3.95 -1.83 3.89
N GLU A 22 -4.59 -2.98 4.11
CA GLU A 22 -5.83 -3.37 3.41
C GLU A 22 -6.95 -2.34 3.61
N LEU A 23 -7.17 -1.89 4.86
CA LEU A 23 -8.17 -0.86 5.16
C LEU A 23 -7.87 0.45 4.44
N LEU A 24 -6.61 0.86 4.37
CA LEU A 24 -6.21 2.10 3.71
C LEU A 24 -6.31 1.99 2.18
N ILE A 25 -6.06 0.81 1.61
CA ILE A 25 -6.28 0.51 0.19
C ILE A 25 -7.78 0.56 -0.13
N ALA A 26 -8.61 -0.10 0.69
CA ALA A 26 -10.06 -0.07 0.54
C ALA A 26 -10.64 1.34 0.63
N ARG A 27 -10.02 2.22 1.43
CA ARG A 27 -10.35 3.65 1.54
C ARG A 27 -9.76 4.51 0.41
N GLY A 28 -9.04 3.92 -0.55
CA GLY A 28 -8.42 4.64 -1.67
C GLY A 28 -7.23 5.53 -1.28
N ARG A 29 -6.73 5.42 -0.04
CA ARG A 29 -5.62 6.25 0.46
C ARG A 29 -4.25 5.68 0.12
N LEU A 30 -4.19 4.37 -0.13
CA LEU A 30 -2.97 3.64 -0.45
C LEU A 30 -3.15 2.83 -1.72
N LYS A 31 -2.11 2.81 -2.54
CA LYS A 31 -2.02 1.94 -3.73
C LYS A 31 -0.91 0.93 -3.51
N ARG A 32 -1.24 -0.36 -3.64
CA ARG A 32 -0.26 -1.45 -3.72
C ARG A 32 0.36 -1.42 -5.11
N LEU A 33 1.69 -1.31 -5.14
CA LEU A 33 2.51 -1.41 -6.33
C LEU A 33 3.18 -2.79 -6.26
N SER A 34 2.74 -3.69 -7.11
CA SER A 34 3.50 -4.90 -7.39
C SER A 34 4.72 -4.46 -8.18
N ALA A 35 5.91 -4.56 -7.58
CA ALA A 35 7.13 -4.46 -8.37
C ALA A 35 7.22 -5.76 -9.17
N ASP A 36 6.80 -5.73 -10.44
CA ASP A 36 7.13 -6.80 -11.38
C ASP A 36 8.65 -6.93 -11.39
N ALA A 37 9.12 -8.05 -10.85
CA ALA A 37 10.52 -8.40 -10.84
C ALA A 37 11.05 -8.30 -12.28
N CYS A 38 12.18 -7.62 -12.44
CA CYS A 38 12.86 -7.40 -13.71
C CYS A 38 12.75 -8.63 -14.62
N SER A 39 12.30 -8.43 -15.87
CA SER A 39 12.11 -9.45 -16.90
C SER A 39 13.42 -10.03 -17.46
N GLY A 40 14.42 -10.25 -16.60
CA GLY A 40 15.76 -10.70 -16.97
C GLY A 40 16.41 -11.57 -15.90
N GLY A 41 16.04 -12.85 -15.88
CA GLY A 41 16.85 -14.06 -15.60
C GLY A 41 17.85 -14.17 -14.44
N CYS A 42 18.12 -13.15 -13.61
CA CYS A 42 19.20 -13.22 -12.60
C CYS A 42 18.85 -12.61 -11.24
N CYS A 43 17.63 -12.11 -11.07
CA CYS A 43 17.20 -11.53 -9.81
C CYS A 43 16.08 -12.40 -9.22
N ASP A 44 16.42 -13.20 -8.20
CA ASP A 44 15.46 -13.89 -7.32
C ASP A 44 14.80 -12.85 -6.40
N SER A 45 14.16 -11.85 -7.03
CA SER A 45 13.44 -10.80 -6.34
C SER A 45 12.06 -11.34 -6.04
N SER A 46 11.96 -12.14 -4.97
CA SER A 46 10.70 -12.39 -4.29
C SER A 46 9.94 -11.08 -4.20
N GLY A 47 8.87 -10.95 -4.98
CA GLY A 47 8.20 -9.69 -5.26
C GLY A 47 7.94 -8.91 -3.99
N VAL A 48 8.68 -7.81 -3.79
CA VAL A 48 8.50 -6.97 -2.63
C VAL A 48 7.27 -6.11 -2.91
N ASP A 49 6.21 -6.32 -2.12
CA ASP A 49 5.06 -5.44 -2.13
C ASP A 49 5.46 -4.04 -1.68
N LEU A 50 5.35 -3.10 -2.61
CA LEU A 50 5.57 -1.69 -2.33
C LEU A 50 4.23 -0.99 -2.17
N TYR A 51 4.16 -0.11 -1.19
CA TYR A 51 2.97 0.70 -0.93
C TYR A 51 3.27 2.17 -1.17
N GLN A 52 2.36 2.84 -1.91
CA GLN A 52 2.41 4.26 -2.22
C GLN A 52 1.20 4.98 -1.64
N TRP A 53 1.45 6.02 -0.84
CA TRP A 53 0.41 6.90 -0.32
C TRP A 53 -0.13 7.80 -1.45
N GLN A 54 -1.45 7.82 -1.62
CA GLN A 54 -2.14 8.61 -2.66
C GLN A 54 -2.71 9.94 -2.12
N GLY A 55 -2.53 10.23 -0.83
CA GLY A 55 -3.12 11.40 -0.18
C GLY A 55 -4.55 11.17 0.32
N GLU A 56 -5.10 12.18 0.98
CA GLU A 56 -6.54 12.29 1.18
C GLU A 56 -7.15 12.76 -0.13
N GLN A 57 -7.42 11.82 -1.05
CA GLN A 57 -8.44 12.09 -2.04
C GLN A 57 -9.72 12.25 -1.23
N ALA A 58 -10.14 13.49 -1.05
CA ALA A 58 -11.50 13.78 -0.62
C ALA A 58 -12.37 12.90 -1.53
N LEU A 59 -13.11 11.95 -0.93
CA LEU A 59 -14.24 11.34 -1.61
C LEU A 59 -14.93 12.49 -2.32
N PRO A 60 -15.21 12.42 -3.63
CA PRO A 60 -16.02 13.45 -4.25
C PRO A 60 -17.30 13.44 -3.43
N LEU A 61 -17.44 14.45 -2.56
CA LEU A 61 -18.71 14.82 -1.99
C LEU A 61 -19.50 15.09 -3.24
N SER A 62 -20.36 14.15 -3.61
CA SER A 62 -21.46 14.37 -4.53
C SER A 62 -22.30 15.47 -3.92
N THR A 63 -21.80 16.69 -4.07
CA THR A 63 -22.51 17.95 -3.99
C THR A 63 -23.34 17.96 -5.26
N SER A 64 -24.42 17.17 -5.24
CA SER A 64 -25.60 17.55 -5.98
C SER A 64 -26.14 18.76 -5.23
N LEU A 65 -25.60 19.93 -5.57
CA LEU A 65 -26.38 21.15 -5.49
C LEU A 65 -27.32 21.14 -6.70
N ASP A 66 -28.57 21.48 -6.42
CA ASP A 66 -29.75 21.60 -7.28
C ASP A 66 -30.49 20.30 -7.65
#